data_AF-A0A7X3U193-F1
#
_entry.id   AF-A0A7X3U193-F1
#
_cell.length_a   1.000
_cell.length_b   1.000
_cell.length_c   1.000
_cell.angle_alpha   90.00
_cell.angle_beta   90.00
_cell.angle_gamma   90.00
#
_symmetry.space_group_name_H-M   'P 1'
#
loop_
_entity.id
_entity.type
_entity.pdbx_description
1 polymer ?
#
loop_
_entity_poly.entity_id
_entity_poly.type
_entity_poly.pdbx_seq_one_letter_code
_entity_poly.pdbx_strand_id
1 'polypeptide(L)'
;MPHRGAGAKGPRQQQYLGGAPIRYYRPRGSAEVRQLVDDGFQAFNAGRLSEACRVYADRMLDPAHDTTVGLTMAGAMTPAGLGGCVIELMERGLVDFVISTGANLYHDLHYALNFTLHRGSPFLDDVELHAQGVIRIYDVLFPAEVLLETDAYVRDFLGRESFEGPVSSAELHNRLGQDLLRRQPACEEYSVLAKAAAAGVPI
;
A
#
# COMPACT_ATOMS: atom_id res chain seq x y z
N MET A 1 -7.75 13.79 6.26
CA MET A 1 -6.34 14.20 6.07
C MET A 1 -6.32 15.42 5.17
N PRO A 2 -5.67 16.54 5.55
CA PRO A 2 -5.51 17.69 4.66
C PRO A 2 -4.58 17.28 3.50
N HIS A 3 -5.07 17.38 2.26
CA HIS A 3 -4.40 16.86 1.07
C HIS A 3 -3.27 17.79 0.60
N ARG A 4 -2.07 17.25 0.35
CA ARG A 4 -1.07 17.99 -0.43
C ARG A 4 -1.40 17.79 -1.91
N GLY A 5 -1.99 18.81 -2.53
CA GLY A 5 -2.05 18.88 -3.98
C GLY A 5 -0.64 19.08 -4.50
N ALA A 6 -0.17 18.20 -5.38
CA ALA A 6 0.97 18.54 -6.24
C ALA A 6 0.61 19.83 -7.02
N GLY A 7 1.61 20.65 -7.33
CA GLY A 7 1.50 22.04 -7.79
C GLY A 7 0.51 22.34 -8.94
N ALA A 8 0.33 23.64 -9.20
CA ALA A 8 -0.73 24.26 -10.02
C ALA A 8 -1.28 23.41 -11.19
N LYS A 9 -2.54 23.00 -11.05
CA LYS A 9 -3.30 22.20 -12.02
C LYS A 9 -3.66 23.04 -13.25
N GLY A 10 -3.17 22.65 -14.44
CA GLY A 10 -3.74 23.14 -15.69
C GLY A 10 -5.25 22.79 -15.77
N PRO A 11 -6.09 23.63 -16.39
CA PRO A 11 -7.56 23.45 -16.39
C PRO A 11 -8.02 22.10 -16.98
N ARG A 12 -7.25 21.51 -17.92
CA ARG A 12 -7.54 20.19 -18.51
C ARG A 12 -7.13 19.01 -17.62
N GLN A 13 -6.11 19.17 -16.77
CA GLN A 13 -5.69 18.12 -15.83
C GLN A 13 -6.78 17.85 -14.77
N GLN A 14 -7.52 18.90 -14.40
CA GLN A 14 -8.64 18.79 -13.45
C GLN A 14 -9.78 17.89 -13.96
N GLN A 15 -9.93 17.76 -15.28
CA GLN A 15 -10.95 16.89 -15.88
C GLN A 15 -10.72 15.41 -15.55
N TYR A 16 -9.47 14.97 -15.47
CA TYR A 16 -9.11 13.57 -15.20
C TYR A 16 -9.01 13.27 -13.69
N LEU A 17 -8.57 14.26 -12.90
CA LEU A 17 -8.34 14.10 -11.46
C LEU A 17 -9.57 14.44 -10.60
N GLY A 18 -10.77 14.43 -11.20
CA GLY A 18 -12.03 14.70 -10.52
C GLY A 18 -12.66 13.48 -9.83
N GLY A 19 -12.15 12.28 -10.09
CA GLY A 19 -12.68 11.06 -9.49
C GLY A 19 -12.44 10.96 -7.99
N ALA A 20 -13.21 10.09 -7.33
CA ALA A 20 -13.12 9.88 -5.89
C ALA A 20 -11.67 9.52 -5.48
N PRO A 21 -11.17 10.10 -4.37
CA PRO A 21 -9.83 9.79 -3.90
C PRO A 21 -9.73 8.32 -3.51
N ILE A 22 -8.67 7.65 -3.93
CA ILE A 22 -8.34 6.32 -3.42
C ILE A 22 -7.89 6.49 -1.98
N ARG A 23 -8.48 5.69 -1.09
CA ARG A 23 -8.17 5.67 0.34
C ARG A 23 -7.85 4.24 0.75
N TYR A 24 -6.94 4.11 1.69
CA TYR A 24 -6.66 2.81 2.28
C TYR A 24 -7.89 2.33 3.04
N TYR A 25 -8.37 1.16 2.64
CA TYR A 25 -9.41 0.48 3.40
C TYR A 25 -8.75 -0.34 4.50
N ARG A 26 -9.11 -0.05 5.75
CA ARG A 26 -8.61 -0.74 6.94
C ARG A 26 -9.73 -1.62 7.52
N PRO A 27 -9.75 -2.93 7.21
CA PRO A 27 -10.82 -3.83 7.67
C PRO A 27 -10.78 -4.00 9.19
N ARG A 28 -11.91 -3.78 9.86
CA ARG A 28 -12.04 -3.97 11.32
C ARG A 28 -12.49 -5.38 11.72
N GLY A 29 -13.00 -6.16 10.77
CA GLY A 29 -13.70 -7.43 11.02
C GLY A 29 -15.22 -7.22 11.15
N SER A 30 -16.00 -8.26 10.85
CA SER A 30 -17.47 -8.28 10.96
C SER A 30 -17.94 -9.70 11.25
N ALA A 31 -18.88 -9.84 12.19
CA ALA A 31 -19.47 -11.12 12.53
C ALA A 31 -20.32 -11.68 11.37
N GLU A 32 -20.98 -10.81 10.63
CA GLU A 32 -21.78 -11.14 9.46
C GLU A 32 -20.91 -11.69 8.32
N VAL A 33 -19.72 -11.09 8.10
CA VAL A 33 -18.75 -11.61 7.12
C VAL A 33 -18.23 -12.97 7.55
N ARG A 34 -17.94 -13.16 8.85
CA ARG A 34 -17.55 -14.48 9.37
C ARG A 34 -18.64 -15.52 9.10
N GLN A 35 -19.89 -15.21 9.44
CA GLN A 35 -21.02 -16.10 9.21
C GLN A 35 -21.19 -16.45 7.73
N LEU A 36 -21.03 -15.48 6.83
CA LEU A 36 -21.05 -15.73 5.39
C LEU A 36 -19.97 -16.74 4.96
N VAL A 37 -18.75 -16.61 5.50
CA VAL A 37 -17.63 -17.50 5.22
C VAL A 37 -17.86 -18.90 5.80
N ASP A 38 -18.39 -18.98 7.02
CA ASP A 38 -18.57 -20.25 7.72
C ASP A 38 -19.75 -21.07 7.19
N ASP A 39 -20.87 -20.40 6.91
CA ASP A 39 -22.13 -21.07 6.59
C ASP A 39 -22.47 -20.98 5.10
N GLY A 40 -22.14 -19.87 4.44
CA GLY A 40 -22.56 -19.58 3.07
C GLY A 40 -21.59 -20.02 1.98
N PHE A 41 -20.28 -20.04 2.27
CA PHE A 41 -19.24 -20.36 1.30
C PHE A 41 -18.97 -21.87 1.24
N GLN A 42 -19.91 -22.61 0.64
CA GLN A 42 -19.94 -24.08 0.72
C GLN A 42 -19.26 -24.83 -0.44
N ALA A 43 -19.18 -24.25 -1.64
CA ALA A 43 -18.70 -24.95 -2.83
C ALA A 43 -17.95 -24.03 -3.81
N PHE A 44 -17.23 -24.63 -4.76
CA PHE A 44 -16.43 -23.94 -5.78
C PHE A 44 -15.45 -22.92 -5.17
N ASN A 45 -15.24 -21.77 -5.83
CA ASN A 45 -14.31 -20.75 -5.36
C ASN A 45 -14.69 -20.18 -3.99
N ALA A 46 -15.99 -20.13 -3.67
CA ALA A 46 -16.44 -19.73 -2.33
C ALA A 46 -15.96 -20.75 -1.28
N GLY A 47 -16.19 -22.05 -1.52
CA GLY A 47 -15.70 -23.12 -0.64
C GLY A 47 -14.17 -23.10 -0.46
N ARG A 48 -13.41 -22.82 -1.52
CA ARG A 48 -11.95 -22.65 -1.44
C ARG A 48 -11.55 -21.45 -0.59
N LEU A 49 -12.27 -20.33 -0.68
CA LEU A 49 -12.02 -19.16 0.16
C LEU A 49 -12.32 -19.45 1.63
N SER A 50 -13.42 -20.16 1.93
CA SER A 50 -13.74 -20.60 3.31
C SER A 50 -12.65 -21.48 3.89
N GLU A 51 -12.18 -22.46 3.12
CA GLU A 51 -11.06 -23.32 3.51
C GLU A 51 -9.79 -22.53 3.79
N ALA A 52 -9.42 -21.57 2.92
CA ALA A 52 -8.26 -20.71 3.12
C ALA A 52 -8.38 -19.86 4.41
N CYS A 53 -9.57 -19.31 4.70
CA CYS A 53 -9.81 -18.57 5.94
C CYS A 53 -9.59 -19.45 7.18
N ARG A 54 -10.05 -20.70 7.18
CA ARG A 54 -9.86 -21.65 8.29
C ARG A 54 -8.41 -22.11 8.44
N VAL A 55 -7.73 -22.39 7.33
CA VAL A 55 -6.29 -22.72 7.39
C VAL A 55 -5.52 -21.56 8.01
N TYR A 56 -5.80 -20.32 7.61
CA TYR A 56 -5.12 -19.17 8.17
C TYR A 56 -5.48 -18.96 9.65
N ALA A 57 -6.77 -18.87 9.99
CA ALA A 57 -7.22 -18.52 11.34
C ALA A 57 -7.04 -19.64 12.38
N ASP A 58 -7.34 -20.89 12.01
CA ASP A 58 -7.42 -22.02 12.95
C ASP A 58 -6.18 -22.92 12.92
N ARG A 59 -5.24 -22.67 12.00
CA ARG A 59 -3.98 -23.44 11.91
C ARG A 59 -2.77 -22.54 11.99
N MET A 60 -2.59 -21.65 11.00
CA MET A 60 -1.39 -20.82 10.91
C MET A 60 -1.28 -19.84 12.08
N LEU A 61 -2.41 -19.28 12.54
CA LEU A 61 -2.46 -18.33 13.65
C LEU A 61 -2.74 -19.00 15.01
N ASP A 62 -2.83 -20.32 15.08
CA ASP A 62 -3.08 -21.04 16.34
C ASP A 62 -1.85 -20.89 17.27
N PRO A 63 -2.00 -20.28 18.47
CA PRO A 63 -0.89 -20.12 19.42
C PRO A 63 -0.27 -21.43 19.92
N ALA A 64 -0.94 -22.57 19.71
CA ALA A 64 -0.37 -23.89 19.99
C ALA A 64 0.76 -24.29 19.04
N HIS A 65 0.92 -23.60 17.89
CA HIS A 65 1.96 -23.85 16.90
C HIS A 65 2.96 -22.70 16.83
N ASP A 66 4.24 -23.03 16.73
CA ASP A 66 5.31 -22.07 16.42
C ASP A 66 5.42 -21.89 14.90
N THR A 67 4.53 -21.07 14.35
CA THR A 67 4.42 -20.84 12.89
C THR A 67 4.87 -19.43 12.53
N THR A 68 5.84 -19.31 11.62
CA THR A 68 6.17 -18.02 10.99
C THR A 68 5.32 -17.80 9.74
N VAL A 69 4.62 -16.67 9.70
CA VAL A 69 3.67 -16.27 8.65
C VAL A 69 4.30 -15.21 7.74
N GLY A 70 4.59 -15.60 6.50
CA GLY A 70 5.02 -14.69 5.43
C GLY A 70 3.86 -14.27 4.53
N LEU A 71 3.75 -12.97 4.24
CA LEU A 71 2.80 -12.43 3.27
C LEU A 71 3.50 -12.00 1.98
N THR A 72 3.17 -12.62 0.84
CA THR A 72 3.66 -12.19 -0.47
C THR A 72 2.63 -11.32 -1.19
N MET A 73 3.04 -10.16 -1.68
CA MET A 73 2.19 -9.25 -2.45
C MET A 73 2.79 -8.93 -3.83
N ALA A 74 1.93 -9.01 -4.84
CA ALA A 74 2.24 -8.69 -6.23
C ALA A 74 1.12 -7.84 -6.85
N GLY A 75 1.36 -7.29 -8.03
CA GLY A 75 0.42 -6.37 -8.68
C GLY A 75 0.36 -5.00 -8.00
N ALA A 76 -0.70 -4.24 -8.28
CA ALA A 76 -0.89 -2.85 -7.84
C ALA A 76 -1.78 -2.75 -6.59
N MET A 77 -1.39 -3.43 -5.51
CA MET A 77 -2.17 -3.49 -4.27
C MET A 77 -2.22 -2.13 -3.55
N THR A 78 -1.07 -1.48 -3.37
CA THR A 78 -1.01 -0.17 -2.70
C THR A 78 -1.63 0.95 -3.55
N PRO A 79 -1.46 1.04 -4.89
CA PRO A 79 -2.26 1.95 -5.73
C PRO A 79 -3.77 1.75 -5.59
N ALA A 80 -4.23 0.50 -5.48
CA ALA A 80 -5.66 0.19 -5.36
C ALA A 80 -6.26 0.47 -3.97
N GLY A 81 -5.47 0.95 -3.01
CA GLY A 81 -5.92 1.23 -1.65
C GLY A 81 -5.99 0.00 -0.74
N LEU A 82 -5.39 -1.13 -1.13
CA LEU A 82 -5.36 -2.37 -0.35
C LEU A 82 -4.21 -2.41 0.67
N GLY A 83 -3.32 -1.42 0.68
CA GLY A 83 -2.26 -1.31 1.69
C GLY A 83 -2.80 -1.24 3.13
N GLY A 84 -4.01 -0.72 3.32
CA GLY A 84 -4.68 -0.70 4.63
C GLY A 84 -4.94 -2.10 5.20
N CYS A 85 -5.20 -3.11 4.36
CA CYS A 85 -5.32 -4.49 4.81
C CYS A 85 -3.98 -5.02 5.34
N VAL A 86 -2.87 -4.67 4.69
CA VAL A 86 -1.52 -5.08 5.10
C VAL A 86 -1.15 -4.44 6.43
N ILE A 87 -1.45 -3.14 6.58
CA ILE A 87 -1.26 -2.40 7.84
C ILE A 87 -2.00 -3.09 8.98
N GLU A 88 -3.27 -3.47 8.79
CA GLU A 88 -4.05 -4.17 9.82
C GLU A 88 -3.46 -5.54 10.18
N LEU A 89 -2.93 -6.28 9.21
CA LEU A 89 -2.28 -7.56 9.48
C LEU A 89 -1.01 -7.36 10.32
N MET A 90 -0.18 -6.37 10.00
CA MET A 90 1.04 -6.06 10.76
C MET A 90 0.71 -5.56 12.17
N GLU A 91 -0.21 -4.62 12.31
CA GLU A 91 -0.59 -4.05 13.61
C GLU A 91 -1.17 -5.09 14.58
N ARG A 92 -1.83 -6.11 14.05
CA ARG A 92 -2.44 -7.18 14.85
C ARG A 92 -1.50 -8.37 15.08
N GLY A 93 -0.25 -8.30 14.59
CA GLY A 93 0.71 -9.39 14.69
C GLY A 93 0.28 -10.65 13.92
N LEU A 94 -0.43 -10.48 12.81
CA LEU A 94 -0.96 -11.58 11.99
C LEU A 94 -0.01 -11.96 10.84
N VAL A 95 1.09 -11.23 10.67
CA VAL A 95 2.16 -11.50 9.71
C VAL A 95 3.50 -11.17 10.35
N ASP A 96 4.50 -12.01 10.11
CA ASP A 96 5.85 -11.85 10.65
C ASP A 96 6.79 -11.14 9.68
N PHE A 97 6.59 -11.34 8.37
CA PHE A 97 7.34 -10.64 7.33
C PHE A 97 6.51 -10.53 6.05
N VAL A 98 6.90 -9.59 5.20
CA VAL A 98 6.26 -9.36 3.90
C VAL A 98 7.29 -9.56 2.79
N ILE A 99 6.84 -10.08 1.64
CA ILE A 99 7.61 -10.07 0.40
C ILE A 99 6.82 -9.24 -0.61
N SER A 100 7.38 -8.12 -1.05
CA SER A 100 6.72 -7.23 -1.98
C SER A 100 7.59 -6.92 -3.19
N THR A 101 6.95 -6.63 -4.33
CA THR A 101 7.63 -5.88 -5.39
C THR A 101 7.93 -4.46 -4.90
N GLY A 102 9.05 -3.87 -5.38
CA GLY A 102 9.40 -2.49 -5.06
C GLY A 102 8.35 -1.48 -5.53
N ALA A 103 7.53 -1.81 -6.54
CA ALA A 103 6.46 -0.95 -7.03
C ALA A 103 5.38 -0.69 -5.97
N ASN A 104 4.98 -1.70 -5.19
CA ASN A 104 4.00 -1.48 -4.11
C ASN A 104 4.58 -0.55 -3.05
N LEU A 105 5.86 -0.70 -2.69
CA LEU A 105 6.50 0.15 -1.69
C LEU A 105 6.74 1.57 -2.21
N TYR A 106 7.10 1.72 -3.48
CA TYR A 106 7.25 3.02 -4.12
C TYR A 106 5.92 3.77 -4.21
N HIS A 107 4.84 3.11 -4.62
CA HIS A 107 3.52 3.74 -4.68
C HIS A 107 2.89 3.96 -3.29
N ASP A 108 3.29 3.19 -2.27
CA ASP A 108 2.97 3.47 -0.88
C ASP A 108 3.54 4.83 -0.43
N LEU A 109 4.73 5.21 -0.91
CA LEU A 109 5.32 6.52 -0.62
C LEU A 109 4.43 7.68 -1.07
N HIS A 110 3.63 7.52 -2.11
CA HIS A 110 2.68 8.56 -2.52
C HIS A 110 1.70 8.87 -1.40
N TYR A 111 1.17 7.84 -0.75
CA TYR A 111 0.32 7.99 0.42
C TYR A 111 1.12 8.52 1.59
N ALA A 112 2.30 7.96 1.86
CA ALA A 112 3.17 8.37 2.97
C ALA A 112 3.49 9.87 2.93
N LEU A 113 3.77 10.42 1.75
CA LEU A 113 4.05 11.83 1.47
C LEU A 113 2.80 12.69 1.31
N ASN A 114 1.62 12.12 1.60
CA ASN A 114 0.32 12.77 1.62
C ASN A 114 -0.16 13.29 0.24
N PHE A 115 0.26 12.61 -0.83
CA PHE A 115 -0.33 12.78 -2.16
C PHE A 115 -1.65 12.03 -2.28
N THR A 116 -2.46 12.45 -3.26
CA THR A 116 -3.78 11.86 -3.50
C THR A 116 -3.82 11.23 -4.89
N LEU A 117 -4.21 9.96 -4.92
CA LEU A 117 -4.52 9.23 -6.13
C LEU A 117 -6.04 9.22 -6.32
N HIS A 118 -6.49 9.23 -7.57
CA HIS A 118 -7.89 9.38 -7.92
C HIS A 118 -8.38 8.17 -8.71
N ARG A 119 -9.61 7.73 -8.45
CA ARG A 119 -10.28 6.76 -9.31
C ARG A 119 -10.49 7.37 -10.70
N GLY A 120 -10.13 6.64 -11.73
CA GLY A 120 -10.31 6.97 -13.13
C GLY A 120 -11.14 5.92 -13.86
N SER A 121 -10.81 5.72 -15.12
CA SER A 121 -11.43 4.73 -16.00
C SER A 121 -10.34 4.01 -16.79
N PRO A 122 -10.47 2.69 -17.02
CA PRO A 122 -9.51 1.96 -17.84
C PRO A 122 -9.61 2.33 -19.34
N PHE A 123 -10.69 3.00 -19.74
CA PHE A 123 -11.00 3.35 -21.14
C PHE A 123 -10.50 4.75 -21.57
N LEU A 124 -9.64 5.37 -20.77
CA LEU A 124 -9.04 6.68 -21.10
C LEU A 124 -7.92 6.55 -22.14
N ASP A 125 -7.73 7.61 -22.94
CA ASP A 125 -6.68 7.69 -23.96
C ASP A 125 -5.33 8.07 -23.32
N ASP A 126 -4.34 7.18 -23.42
CA ASP A 126 -2.99 7.40 -22.90
C ASP A 126 -2.26 8.56 -23.55
N VAL A 127 -2.52 8.84 -24.83
CA VAL A 127 -1.90 9.95 -25.54
C VAL A 127 -2.37 11.27 -24.95
N GLU A 128 -3.67 11.36 -24.65
CA GLU A 128 -4.25 12.54 -24.02
C GLU A 128 -3.78 12.69 -22.58
N LEU A 129 -3.80 11.60 -21.79
CA LEU A 129 -3.29 11.62 -20.41
C LEU A 129 -1.83 12.07 -20.36
N HIS A 130 -0.97 11.54 -21.24
CA HIS A 130 0.43 11.94 -21.33
C HIS A 130 0.57 13.43 -21.65
N ALA A 131 -0.18 13.94 -22.64
CA ALA A 131 -0.17 15.36 -23.00
C ALA A 131 -0.63 16.28 -21.87
N GLN A 132 -1.44 15.77 -20.93
CA GLN A 132 -1.90 16.51 -19.75
C GLN A 132 -1.06 16.24 -18.49
N GLY A 133 0.04 15.48 -18.59
CA GLY A 133 0.88 15.15 -17.44
C GLY A 133 0.14 14.30 -16.39
N VAL A 134 -0.78 13.45 -16.81
CA VAL A 134 -1.50 12.51 -15.94
C VAL A 134 -0.92 11.11 -16.11
N ILE A 135 -0.53 10.51 -14.99
CA ILE A 135 -0.09 9.12 -14.92
C ILE A 135 -1.29 8.25 -14.58
N ARG A 136 -1.34 7.05 -15.18
CA ARG A 136 -2.32 6.04 -14.81
C ARG A 136 -1.69 4.71 -14.39
N ILE A 137 -2.33 4.06 -13.44
CA ILE A 137 -2.15 2.65 -13.10
C ILE A 137 -3.53 2.02 -13.30
N TYR A 138 -3.76 1.47 -14.49
CA TYR A 138 -5.08 1.00 -14.93
C TYR A 138 -6.17 2.08 -14.79
N ASP A 139 -7.01 2.01 -13.77
CA ASP A 139 -8.09 2.93 -13.45
C ASP A 139 -7.79 3.80 -12.22
N VAL A 140 -6.50 3.99 -11.89
CA VAL A 140 -6.02 4.93 -10.86
C VAL A 140 -5.21 6.03 -11.54
N LEU A 141 -5.49 7.29 -11.23
CA LEU A 141 -4.91 8.47 -11.88
C LEU A 141 -4.24 9.41 -10.87
N PHE A 142 -3.14 10.02 -11.26
CA PHE A 142 -2.45 11.03 -10.46
C PHE A 142 -1.56 11.93 -11.33
N PRO A 143 -1.23 13.14 -10.88
CA PRO A 143 -0.31 14.03 -11.61
C PRO A 143 1.10 13.43 -11.69
N ALA A 144 1.80 13.64 -12.81
CA ALA A 144 3.19 13.20 -12.98
C ALA A 144 4.13 13.78 -11.92
N GLU A 145 3.81 14.97 -11.39
CA GLU A 145 4.53 15.60 -10.28
C GLU A 145 4.60 14.73 -9.03
N VAL A 146 3.62 13.84 -8.78
CA VAL A 146 3.65 12.90 -7.65
C VAL A 146 4.85 11.94 -7.76
N LEU A 147 5.16 11.46 -8.97
CA LEU A 147 6.35 10.63 -9.20
C LEU A 147 7.62 11.44 -8.94
N LEU A 148 7.69 12.65 -9.50
CA LEU A 148 8.87 13.51 -9.38
C LEU A 148 9.15 13.94 -7.93
N GLU A 149 8.11 14.27 -7.16
CA GLU A 149 8.25 14.60 -5.75
C GLU A 149 8.62 13.36 -4.90
N THR A 150 8.08 12.18 -5.25
CA THR A 150 8.47 10.92 -4.60
C THR A 150 9.92 10.56 -4.89
N ASP A 151 10.36 10.68 -6.14
CA ASP A 151 11.76 10.48 -6.55
C ASP A 151 12.70 11.47 -5.87
N ALA A 152 12.27 12.74 -5.74
CA ALA A 152 13.03 13.75 -5.04
C ALA A 152 13.21 13.38 -3.56
N TYR A 153 12.17 12.87 -2.91
CA TYR A 153 12.25 12.38 -1.52
C TYR A 153 13.22 11.20 -1.39
N VAL A 154 13.10 10.18 -2.25
CA VAL A 154 13.98 9.00 -2.21
C VAL A 154 15.43 9.39 -2.48
N ARG A 155 15.68 10.25 -3.47
CA ARG A 155 17.03 10.75 -3.76
C ARG A 155 17.63 11.55 -2.60
N ASP A 156 16.84 12.44 -1.98
CA ASP A 156 17.26 13.21 -0.81
C ASP A 156 17.56 12.27 0.38
N PHE A 157 16.73 11.25 0.61
CA PHE A 157 16.98 10.20 1.60
C PHE A 157 18.31 9.47 1.34
N LEU A 158 18.54 9.00 0.12
CA LEU A 158 19.77 8.31 -0.26
C LEU A 158 21.02 9.20 -0.14
N GLY A 159 20.89 10.51 -0.35
CA GLY A 159 21.98 11.47 -0.16
C GLY A 159 22.30 11.79 1.30
N ARG A 160 21.35 11.55 2.22
CA ARG A 160 21.49 11.79 3.66
C ARG A 160 21.91 10.55 4.44
N GLU A 161 21.54 9.38 3.97
CA GLU A 161 21.88 8.10 4.60
C GLU A 161 23.28 7.63 4.22
N SER A 162 24.00 7.07 5.20
CA SER A 162 25.27 6.39 4.98
C SER A 162 25.08 4.88 5.15
N PHE A 163 25.54 4.12 4.16
CA PHE A 163 25.49 2.67 4.18
C PHE A 163 26.90 2.10 4.28
N GLU A 164 27.14 1.24 5.27
CA GLU A 164 28.41 0.54 5.44
C GLU A 164 28.40 -0.75 4.61
N GLY A 165 28.77 -0.63 3.33
CA GLY A 165 28.84 -1.75 2.41
C GLY A 165 27.49 -2.12 1.76
N PRO A 166 27.36 -3.33 1.19
CA PRO A 166 26.12 -3.77 0.56
C PRO A 166 24.94 -3.84 1.53
N VAL A 167 23.76 -3.42 1.06
CA VAL A 167 22.53 -3.32 1.86
C VAL A 167 21.46 -4.20 1.23
N SER A 168 20.72 -4.94 2.06
CA SER A 168 19.56 -5.71 1.60
C SER A 168 18.39 -4.77 1.27
N SER A 169 17.47 -5.21 0.41
CA SER A 169 16.24 -4.45 0.17
C SER A 169 15.48 -4.21 1.47
N ALA A 170 15.41 -5.20 2.35
CA ALA A 170 14.71 -5.07 3.64
C ALA A 170 15.32 -3.99 4.54
N GLU A 171 16.64 -3.92 4.64
CA GLU A 171 17.31 -2.89 5.43
C GLU A 171 17.12 -1.49 4.82
N LEU A 172 17.20 -1.37 3.50
CA LEU A 172 16.96 -0.11 2.80
C LEU A 172 15.53 0.41 3.05
N HIS A 173 14.53 -0.46 2.92
CA HIS A 173 13.13 -0.14 3.13
C HIS A 173 12.82 0.17 4.60
N ASN A 174 13.39 -0.58 5.53
CA ASN A 174 13.29 -0.30 6.97
C ASN A 174 13.81 1.11 7.30
N ARG A 175 15.01 1.48 6.83
CA ARG A 175 15.57 2.83 7.04
C ARG A 175 14.73 3.93 6.40
N LEU A 176 14.20 3.69 5.20
CA LEU A 176 13.30 4.63 4.53
C LEU A 176 12.00 4.84 5.32
N GLY A 177 11.42 3.75 5.85
CA GLY A 177 10.28 3.80 6.77
C GLY A 177 10.59 4.60 8.04
N GLN A 178 11.76 4.41 8.63
CA GLN A 178 12.20 5.19 9.80
C GLN A 178 12.40 6.69 9.47
N ASP A 179 12.96 7.05 8.30
CA ASP A 179 13.03 8.46 7.86
C ASP A 179 11.64 9.07 7.65
N LEU A 180 10.71 8.30 7.06
CA LEU A 180 9.32 8.71 6.90
C LEU A 180 8.66 9.00 8.25
N LEU A 181 8.82 8.11 9.24
CA LEU A 181 8.25 8.31 10.58
C LEU A 181 8.84 9.55 11.28
N ARG A 182 10.14 9.83 11.10
CA ARG A 182 10.78 11.03 11.66
C ARG A 182 10.25 12.32 11.03
N ARG A 183 10.01 12.31 9.71
CA ARG A 183 9.64 13.51 8.94
C ARG A 183 8.14 13.75 8.85
N GLN A 184 7.35 12.69 8.81
CA GLN A 184 5.90 12.69 8.67
C GLN A 184 5.26 11.64 9.60
N PRO A 185 5.27 11.82 10.92
CA PRO A 185 4.80 10.79 11.87
C PRO A 185 3.38 10.28 11.61
N ALA A 186 2.48 11.14 11.09
CA ALA A 186 1.11 10.77 10.76
C ALA A 186 1.03 9.67 9.67
N CYS A 187 2.08 9.47 8.86
CA CYS A 187 2.09 8.47 7.81
C CYS A 187 2.05 7.04 8.33
N GLU A 188 2.39 6.82 9.60
CA GLU A 188 2.27 5.51 10.24
C GLU A 188 0.85 4.93 10.11
N GLU A 189 -0.19 5.77 10.08
CA GLU A 189 -1.59 5.33 9.98
C GLU A 189 -1.95 4.75 8.59
N TYR A 190 -1.25 5.18 7.54
CA TYR A 190 -1.67 4.95 6.15
C TYR A 190 -0.55 4.56 5.17
N SER A 191 0.69 4.40 5.62
CA SER A 191 1.81 3.88 4.83
C SER A 191 2.18 2.47 5.30
N VAL A 192 2.16 1.52 4.37
CA VAL A 192 2.63 0.14 4.59
C VAL A 192 4.09 0.16 5.04
N LEU A 193 4.94 0.93 4.37
CA LEU A 193 6.37 0.96 4.66
C LEU A 193 6.67 1.57 6.04
N ALA A 194 6.02 2.69 6.36
CA ALA A 194 6.18 3.33 7.67
C ALA A 194 5.66 2.42 8.79
N LYS A 195 4.50 1.77 8.60
CA LYS A 195 3.97 0.84 9.58
C LYS A 195 4.89 -0.37 9.79
N ALA A 196 5.44 -0.93 8.73
CA ALA A 196 6.34 -2.07 8.82
C ALA A 196 7.59 -1.75 9.65
N ALA A 197 8.20 -0.59 9.39
CA ALA A 197 9.33 -0.09 10.19
C ALA A 197 8.97 0.14 11.66
N ALA A 198 7.79 0.69 11.95
CA ALA A 198 7.32 0.90 13.32
C ALA A 198 7.03 -0.42 14.06
N ALA A 199 6.47 -1.41 13.36
CA ALA A 199 6.11 -2.71 13.92
C ALA A 199 7.30 -3.70 13.96
N GLY A 200 8.44 -3.36 13.36
CA GLY A 200 9.59 -4.27 13.24
C GLY A 200 9.35 -5.43 12.25
N VAL A 201 8.43 -5.26 11.30
CA VAL A 201 8.10 -6.27 10.28
C VAL A 201 8.99 -6.02 9.05
N PRO A 202 9.88 -6.95 8.67
CA PRO A 202 10.72 -6.79 7.48
C PRO A 202 9.90 -6.96 6.19
N ILE A 203 10.23 -6.16 5.16
CA ILE A 203 9.65 -6.22 3.80
C ILE A 203 10.73 -6.30 2.74
#